data_AF-A0A850GKW9-F1
#
_entry.id   AF-A0A850GKW9-F1
#
_cell.length_a   1.000
_cell.length_b   1.000
_cell.length_c   1.000
_cell.angle_alpha   90.00
_cell.angle_beta   90.00
_cell.angle_gamma   90.00
#
_symmetry.space_group_name_H-M   'P 1'
#
loop_
_entity.id
_entity.type
_entity.pdbx_description
1 polymer ?
#
loop_
_entity_poly.entity_id
_entity_poly.type
_entity_poly.pdbx_seq_one_letter_code
_entity_poly.pdbx_strand_id
1 'polypeptide(L)'
;MSPLYQQVLLFPDRAENLGRFSAYKVRFEHWHPLSDPFKACFREVYERGSAAILLIHGEQGAGKTLFARRLQADFDRCFNAEHGTPSDNLWHALVGEPGNPGVVQTATNSTTVQTINAQNGWLDALVERYERPEHRARVFIADDVHKAGFLRSWAGLNQEAFLRTGKEAALPAIAERMVELCRNQLRQSLFVFFSVDAELMLGLHEAIEKTHRGLSRTIELPLPEAEIKEEIVRQNTNSLNSHSYWYCLDGARPEGREYLYEVLHDKRGFTDTFRAVDDALRTTVSNRPGRPANQNLLTLCTLASSTSDAKDFIAARELPLEEEYFGEHIAVWSTARSSWASALVTGADAKLARQAALVESEFAFRWVAFGPRATRSLKKGLVPSLDDKLLEIVKFAPSVGKPKETQKMAELIEAVDEELGELDVAALGVNAFMDELERLGQRRSVVYEPMIAEHFSSYSRGFSAYPKLRPDLILAEYEPCAIASTAGTSDAITRAISRKSRSVEFTSFMGDGLGGLEGYLRHKISKYAEMLESV
;
A
#
# COMPACT_ATOMS: atom_id res chain seq x y z
N MET A 1 -3.90 22.25 4.43
CA MET A 1 -2.43 22.13 4.43
C MET A 1 -1.86 23.29 3.64
N SER A 2 -0.72 23.87 4.04
CA SER A 2 -0.07 24.95 3.28
C SER A 2 0.40 24.45 1.89
N PRO A 3 0.25 25.25 0.81
CA PRO A 3 0.71 24.89 -0.55
C PRO A 3 2.19 24.50 -0.64
N LEU A 4 3.01 24.96 0.32
CA LEU A 4 4.44 24.68 0.40
C LEU A 4 4.79 23.19 0.60
N TYR A 5 3.87 22.37 1.12
CA TYR A 5 4.13 20.95 1.41
C TYR A 5 3.54 19.98 0.37
N GLN A 6 2.85 20.46 -0.66
CA GLN A 6 2.31 19.60 -1.72
C GLN A 6 3.38 19.10 -2.70
N GLN A 7 4.62 19.61 -2.61
CA GLN A 7 5.72 19.32 -3.55
C GLN A 7 6.82 18.41 -2.98
N VAL A 8 6.64 17.88 -1.77
CA VAL A 8 7.63 16.99 -1.13
C VAL A 8 6.94 15.74 -0.61
N LEU A 9 7.45 14.58 -1.01
CA LEU A 9 6.95 13.31 -0.52
C LEU A 9 7.39 13.08 0.93
N LEU A 10 6.44 12.71 1.76
CA LEU A 10 6.65 12.23 3.11
C LEU A 10 7.12 10.78 3.07
N PHE A 11 8.34 10.54 3.53
CA PHE A 11 8.88 9.21 3.78
C PHE A 11 9.95 9.26 4.88
N PRO A 12 10.20 8.14 5.60
CA PRO A 12 11.24 8.09 6.61
C PRO A 12 12.64 8.00 5.95
N ASP A 13 13.44 9.05 6.10
CA ASP A 13 14.85 9.04 5.64
C ASP A 13 15.70 7.95 6.32
N ARG A 14 15.31 7.54 7.53
CA ARG A 14 15.99 6.51 8.32
C ARG A 14 15.00 5.73 9.18
N ALA A 15 15.37 4.51 9.54
CA ALA A 15 14.57 3.64 10.39
C ALA A 15 14.29 4.26 11.78
N GLU A 16 15.11 5.19 12.27
CA GLU A 16 14.87 5.89 13.55
C GLU A 16 13.59 6.73 13.52
N ASN A 17 13.23 7.22 12.34
CA ASN A 17 12.18 8.22 12.19
C ASN A 17 10.80 7.61 11.97
N LEU A 18 10.67 6.28 11.89
CA LEU A 18 9.41 5.60 11.61
C LEU A 18 8.28 5.97 12.58
N GLY A 19 8.62 6.23 13.85
CA GLY A 19 7.63 6.67 14.85
C GLY A 19 6.92 7.98 14.49
N ARG A 20 7.46 8.76 13.55
CA ARG A 20 6.84 10.00 13.02
C ARG A 20 5.85 9.74 11.88
N PHE A 21 5.79 8.51 11.36
CA PHE A 21 5.01 8.14 10.18
C PHE A 21 4.05 6.99 10.51
N SER A 22 2.97 7.27 11.23
CA SER A 22 2.03 6.25 11.72
C SER A 22 1.35 5.41 10.62
N ALA A 23 1.28 5.93 9.39
CA ALA A 23 0.72 5.22 8.24
C ALA A 23 1.76 4.41 7.44
N TYR A 24 3.06 4.49 7.79
CA TYR A 24 4.10 3.68 7.16
C TYR A 24 3.94 2.20 7.56
N LYS A 25 3.90 1.30 6.59
CA LYS A 25 3.79 -0.14 6.81
C LYS A 25 5.13 -0.81 6.52
N VAL A 26 5.66 -1.49 7.55
CA VAL A 26 6.83 -2.37 7.41
C VAL A 26 6.36 -3.71 6.86
N ARG A 27 6.91 -4.10 5.72
CA ARG A 27 6.63 -5.33 4.98
C ARG A 27 7.76 -6.33 5.21
N PHE A 28 7.42 -7.59 5.49
CA PHE A 28 8.39 -8.62 5.92
C PHE A 28 8.82 -9.55 4.80
N GLU A 29 8.23 -9.42 3.61
CA GLU A 29 8.39 -10.32 2.46
C GLU A 29 9.87 -10.43 2.07
N HIS A 30 10.60 -9.32 2.02
CA HIS A 30 12.05 -9.30 1.74
C HIS A 30 12.92 -9.92 2.85
N TRP A 31 12.38 -10.15 4.05
CA TRP A 31 13.09 -10.81 5.16
C TRP A 31 12.74 -12.29 5.30
N HIS A 32 11.96 -12.85 4.37
CA HIS A 32 11.63 -14.29 4.39
C HIS A 32 12.88 -15.19 4.55
N PRO A 33 14.03 -14.91 3.90
CA PRO A 33 15.25 -15.70 4.11
C PRO A 33 15.77 -15.74 5.56
N LEU A 34 15.43 -14.76 6.41
CA LEU A 34 15.80 -14.75 7.83
C LEU A 34 14.89 -15.61 8.70
N SER A 35 13.68 -15.92 8.23
CA SER A 35 12.64 -16.52 9.06
C SER A 35 13.00 -17.93 9.50
N ASP A 36 13.43 -18.79 8.58
CA ASP A 36 13.72 -20.20 8.89
C ASP A 36 14.98 -20.37 9.76
N PRO A 37 16.10 -19.68 9.48
CA PRO A 37 17.26 -19.75 10.37
C PRO A 37 16.97 -19.21 11.77
N PHE A 38 16.23 -18.10 11.87
CA PHE A 38 15.82 -17.56 13.16
C PHE A 38 14.96 -18.55 13.92
N LYS A 39 13.94 -19.14 13.27
CA LYS A 39 13.07 -20.19 13.85
C LYS A 39 13.88 -21.36 14.37
N ALA A 40 14.84 -21.83 13.58
CA ALA A 40 15.68 -22.97 13.95
C ALA A 40 16.53 -22.64 15.19
N CYS A 41 17.20 -21.49 15.22
CA CYS A 41 17.98 -21.06 16.39
C CYS A 41 17.09 -20.81 17.61
N PHE A 42 15.93 -20.18 17.43
CA PHE A 42 14.99 -19.91 18.52
C PHE A 42 14.45 -21.21 19.13
N ARG A 43 14.03 -22.18 18.32
CA ARG A 43 13.58 -23.50 18.80
C ARG A 43 14.67 -24.23 19.57
N GLU A 44 15.92 -24.15 19.11
CA GLU A 44 17.05 -24.77 19.80
C GLU A 44 17.21 -24.21 21.23
N VAL A 45 17.18 -22.89 21.34
CA VAL A 45 17.27 -22.17 22.61
C VAL A 45 16.06 -22.48 23.50
N TYR A 46 14.85 -22.39 22.95
CA TYR A 46 13.59 -22.49 23.69
C TYR A 46 13.28 -23.92 24.16
N GLU A 47 13.53 -24.93 23.34
CA GLU A 47 13.19 -26.33 23.63
C GLU A 47 14.34 -27.08 24.33
N ARG A 48 15.59 -26.84 23.93
CA ARG A 48 16.75 -27.59 24.42
C ARG A 48 17.53 -26.87 25.51
N GLY A 49 17.25 -25.59 25.71
CA GLY A 49 17.99 -24.73 26.62
C GLY A 49 19.46 -24.54 26.24
N SER A 50 19.80 -24.71 24.96
CA SER A 50 21.12 -24.38 24.42
C SER A 50 21.25 -22.88 24.20
N ALA A 51 22.44 -22.44 23.77
CA ALA A 51 22.63 -21.10 23.23
C ALA A 51 22.79 -21.21 21.70
N ALA A 52 22.46 -20.14 20.98
CA ALA A 52 22.63 -20.05 19.55
C ALA A 52 23.05 -18.64 19.15
N ILE A 53 23.83 -18.53 18.08
CA ILE A 53 24.30 -17.24 17.55
C ILE A 53 23.91 -17.14 16.08
N LEU A 54 23.20 -16.08 15.74
CA LEU A 54 22.78 -15.74 14.38
C LEU A 54 23.56 -14.51 13.93
N LEU A 55 24.48 -14.71 12.98
CA LEU A 55 25.33 -13.69 12.40
C LEU A 55 24.74 -13.25 11.05
N ILE A 56 24.21 -12.04 10.99
CA ILE A 56 23.53 -11.50 9.81
C ILE A 56 24.39 -10.38 9.22
N HIS A 57 24.83 -10.56 7.98
CA HIS A 57 25.50 -9.51 7.21
C HIS A 57 24.68 -9.11 5.99
N GLY A 58 24.99 -7.97 5.39
CA GLY A 58 24.38 -7.55 4.12
C GLY A 58 24.75 -6.11 3.80
N GLU A 59 24.52 -5.71 2.55
CA GLU A 59 24.84 -4.36 2.08
C GLU A 59 24.05 -3.27 2.86
N GLN A 60 24.52 -2.03 2.78
CA GLN A 60 23.78 -0.90 3.33
C GLN A 60 22.40 -0.79 2.66
N GLY A 61 21.34 -0.56 3.42
CA GLY A 61 19.98 -0.47 2.88
C GLY A 61 19.20 -1.79 2.84
N ALA A 62 19.82 -2.94 3.16
CA ALA A 62 19.13 -4.24 3.26
C ALA A 62 18.11 -4.35 4.41
N GLY A 63 17.90 -3.30 5.21
CA GLY A 63 16.87 -3.28 6.27
C GLY A 63 17.30 -3.91 7.61
N LYS A 64 18.60 -4.13 7.86
CA LYS A 64 19.11 -4.71 9.12
C LYS A 64 18.64 -3.98 10.39
N THR A 65 18.89 -2.68 10.48
CA THR A 65 18.45 -1.83 11.60
C THR A 65 16.93 -1.81 11.75
N LEU A 66 16.21 -1.82 10.61
CA LEU A 66 14.75 -1.84 10.59
C LEU A 66 14.21 -3.16 11.15
N PHE A 67 14.80 -4.29 10.77
CA PHE A 67 14.47 -5.61 11.30
C PHE A 67 14.69 -5.67 12.82
N ALA A 68 15.87 -5.26 13.28
CA ALA A 68 16.24 -5.29 14.70
C ALA A 68 15.23 -4.52 15.57
N ARG A 69 14.89 -3.30 15.14
CA ARG A 69 13.89 -2.46 15.84
C ARG A 69 12.49 -3.03 15.77
N ARG A 70 12.08 -3.52 14.59
CA ARG A 70 10.74 -4.07 14.40
C ARG A 70 10.53 -5.32 15.25
N LEU A 71 11.55 -6.17 15.34
CA LEU A 71 11.51 -7.38 16.16
C LEU A 71 11.27 -7.06 17.65
N GLN A 72 12.01 -6.11 18.21
CA GLN A 72 11.79 -5.66 19.59
C GLN A 72 10.40 -5.04 19.77
N ALA A 73 10.01 -4.10 18.90
CA ALA A 73 8.75 -3.40 19.01
C ALA A 73 7.54 -4.35 18.91
N ASP A 74 7.59 -5.33 18.00
CA ASP A 74 6.52 -6.31 17.84
C ASP A 74 6.48 -7.33 18.97
N PHE A 75 7.63 -7.70 19.57
CA PHE A 75 7.65 -8.46 20.81
C PHE A 75 7.00 -7.68 21.97
N ASP A 76 7.37 -6.40 22.15
CA ASP A 76 6.82 -5.55 23.22
C ASP A 76 5.30 -5.37 23.08
N ARG A 77 4.79 -5.23 21.83
CA ARG A 77 3.35 -5.22 21.54
C ARG A 77 2.67 -6.51 21.99
N CYS A 78 3.22 -7.67 21.63
CA CYS A 78 2.69 -8.97 22.05
C CYS A 78 2.71 -9.14 23.57
N PHE A 79 3.79 -8.72 24.22
CA PHE A 79 3.95 -8.78 25.66
C PHE A 79 2.90 -7.93 26.39
N ASN A 80 2.53 -6.78 25.82
CA ASN A 80 1.46 -5.90 26.31
C ASN A 80 0.05 -6.31 25.83
N ALA A 81 -0.14 -7.56 25.39
CA ALA A 81 -1.40 -8.12 24.91
C ALA A 81 -2.02 -7.44 23.67
N GLU A 82 -1.22 -6.69 22.90
CA GLU A 82 -1.59 -6.23 21.56
C GLU A 82 -1.21 -7.29 20.53
N HIS A 83 -2.13 -8.21 20.27
CA HIS A 83 -1.90 -9.30 19.32
C HIS A 83 -2.04 -8.82 17.87
N GLY A 84 -1.04 -9.12 17.05
CA GLY A 84 -1.08 -8.96 15.60
C GLY A 84 -1.31 -10.27 14.86
N THR A 85 -1.22 -10.23 13.54
CA THR A 85 -1.11 -11.39 12.65
C THR A 85 0.35 -11.57 12.20
N PRO A 86 0.74 -12.75 11.69
CA PRO A 86 2.08 -12.93 11.10
C PRO A 86 2.39 -11.96 9.94
N SER A 87 1.37 -11.37 9.31
CA SER A 87 1.54 -10.38 8.25
C SER A 87 1.81 -8.96 8.74
N ASP A 88 1.52 -8.65 10.01
CA ASP A 88 1.70 -7.30 10.59
C ASP A 88 2.59 -7.27 11.85
N ASN A 89 2.99 -8.44 12.35
CA ASN A 89 3.84 -8.61 13.51
C ASN A 89 5.00 -9.58 13.20
N LEU A 90 6.23 -9.07 13.19
CA LEU A 90 7.44 -9.82 12.86
C LEU A 90 7.73 -10.90 13.92
N TRP A 91 7.49 -10.62 15.20
CA TRP A 91 7.63 -11.62 16.26
C TRP A 91 6.70 -12.83 16.00
N HIS A 92 5.44 -12.59 15.65
CA HIS A 92 4.50 -13.64 15.26
C HIS A 92 5.00 -14.43 14.03
N ALA A 93 5.55 -13.75 13.02
CA ALA A 93 6.10 -14.41 11.84
C ALA A 93 7.29 -15.33 12.16
N LEU A 94 8.11 -14.94 13.14
CA LEU A 94 9.34 -15.63 13.51
C LEU A 94 9.15 -16.73 14.55
N VAL A 95 8.27 -16.57 15.55
CA VAL A 95 8.09 -17.59 16.61
C VAL A 95 6.75 -18.31 16.55
N GLY A 96 5.81 -17.82 15.74
CA GLY A 96 4.49 -18.42 15.61
C GLY A 96 4.45 -19.63 14.69
N GLU A 97 3.48 -20.50 14.96
CA GLU A 97 2.99 -21.47 13.98
C GLU A 97 1.71 -20.93 13.34
N PRO A 98 1.53 -21.10 12.02
CA PRO A 98 0.32 -20.66 11.33
C PRO A 98 -0.94 -21.22 12.03
N GLY A 99 -1.84 -20.33 12.44
CA GLY A 99 -3.14 -20.71 13.02
C GLY A 99 -3.14 -21.06 14.50
N ASN A 100 -2.03 -20.92 15.24
CA ASN A 100 -2.00 -21.16 16.69
C ASN A 100 -1.51 -19.94 17.51
N PRO A 101 -2.41 -19.00 17.85
CA PRO A 101 -2.06 -17.82 18.66
C PRO A 101 -1.53 -18.17 20.06
N GLY A 102 -1.95 -19.30 20.63
CA GLY A 102 -1.54 -19.73 21.97
C GLY A 102 -0.05 -20.07 22.07
N VAL A 103 0.55 -20.56 20.97
CA VAL A 103 2.00 -20.82 20.89
C VAL A 103 2.78 -19.52 21.01
N VAL A 104 2.37 -18.48 20.27
CA VAL A 104 3.04 -17.18 20.30
C VAL A 104 2.95 -16.55 21.69
N GLN A 105 1.78 -16.60 22.32
CA GLN A 105 1.60 -16.05 23.66
C GLN A 105 2.46 -16.79 24.71
N THR A 106 2.51 -18.13 24.64
CA THR A 106 3.38 -18.94 25.51
C THR A 106 4.85 -18.59 25.31
N ALA A 107 5.30 -18.51 24.06
CA ALA A 107 6.66 -18.15 23.71
C ALA A 107 7.00 -16.73 24.20
N THR A 108 6.08 -15.77 24.02
CA THR A 108 6.25 -14.37 24.45
C THR A 108 6.40 -14.27 25.97
N ASN A 109 5.51 -14.92 26.73
CA ASN A 109 5.53 -14.87 28.21
C ASN A 109 6.76 -15.55 28.83
N SER A 110 7.41 -16.43 28.08
CA SER A 110 8.58 -17.19 28.53
C SER A 110 9.87 -16.81 27.81
N THR A 111 9.87 -15.67 27.11
CA THR A 111 11.05 -15.12 26.44
C THR A 111 11.31 -13.69 26.90
N THR A 112 12.59 -13.33 27.02
CA THR A 112 13.00 -11.92 27.10
C THR A 112 13.63 -11.51 25.77
N VAL A 113 13.23 -10.38 25.20
CA VAL A 113 13.89 -9.77 24.05
C VAL A 113 14.52 -8.45 24.48
N GLN A 114 15.81 -8.28 24.20
CA GLN A 114 16.55 -7.07 24.55
C GLN A 114 17.49 -6.66 23.41
N THR A 115 17.39 -5.38 23.02
CA THR A 115 18.39 -4.74 22.16
C THR A 115 19.60 -4.31 22.99
N ILE A 116 20.80 -4.65 22.52
CA ILE A 116 22.08 -4.31 23.14
C ILE A 116 22.64 -3.05 22.48
N ASN A 117 23.09 -2.10 23.29
CA ASN A 117 23.85 -0.93 22.85
C ASN A 117 25.33 -1.08 23.22
N ALA A 118 26.24 -0.68 22.33
CA ALA A 118 27.68 -0.74 22.55
C ALA A 118 28.17 0.34 23.54
N GLN A 119 27.90 0.14 24.83
CA GLN A 119 28.46 0.93 25.93
C GLN A 119 29.57 0.17 26.65
N ASN A 120 30.45 0.85 27.37
CA ASN A 120 31.49 0.16 28.16
C ASN A 120 30.87 -0.77 29.19
N GLY A 121 31.40 -2.00 29.31
CA GLY A 121 30.92 -2.98 30.28
C GLY A 121 29.55 -3.60 29.95
N TRP A 122 29.02 -3.40 28.74
CA TRP A 122 27.70 -3.93 28.36
C TRP A 122 27.61 -5.46 28.52
N LEU A 123 28.70 -6.18 28.21
CA LEU A 123 28.74 -7.64 28.28
C LEU A 123 28.75 -8.12 29.73
N ASP A 124 29.54 -7.47 30.59
CA ASP A 124 29.60 -7.81 32.01
C ASP A 124 28.25 -7.55 32.69
N ALA A 125 27.62 -6.41 32.39
CA ALA A 125 26.27 -6.09 32.89
C ALA A 125 25.21 -7.09 32.39
N LEU A 126 25.34 -7.60 31.15
CA LEU A 126 24.45 -8.61 30.60
C LEU A 126 24.67 -9.98 31.28
N VAL A 127 25.92 -10.37 31.53
CA VAL A 127 26.26 -11.59 32.27
C VAL A 127 25.77 -11.53 33.71
N GLU A 128 25.99 -10.41 34.41
CA GLU A 128 25.52 -10.21 35.79
C GLU A 128 23.99 -10.27 35.86
N ARG A 129 23.30 -9.57 34.95
CA ARG A 129 21.84 -9.53 34.94
C ARG A 129 21.19 -10.89 34.70
N TYR A 130 21.80 -11.71 33.85
CA TYR A 130 21.21 -12.98 33.42
C TYR A 130 22.01 -14.21 33.86
N GLU A 131 22.77 -14.09 34.95
CA GLU A 131 23.46 -15.22 35.59
C GLU A 131 22.46 -16.32 36.00
N ARG A 132 21.23 -15.93 36.37
CA ARG A 132 20.13 -16.84 36.69
C ARG A 132 19.11 -16.88 35.56
N PRO A 133 18.70 -18.07 35.09
CA PRO A 133 17.68 -18.19 34.05
C PRO A 133 16.28 -17.92 34.62
N GLU A 134 15.73 -16.73 34.32
CA GLU A 134 14.35 -16.36 34.69
C GLU A 134 13.32 -16.84 33.66
N HIS A 135 13.72 -16.93 32.40
CA HIS A 135 12.88 -17.24 31.24
C HIS A 135 13.42 -18.44 30.46
N ARG A 136 12.57 -19.10 29.65
CA ARG A 136 12.95 -20.27 28.85
C ARG A 136 13.89 -19.91 27.71
N ALA A 137 13.75 -18.70 27.16
CA ALA A 137 14.62 -18.16 26.12
C ALA A 137 14.94 -16.69 26.37
N ARG A 138 16.12 -16.27 25.91
CA ARG A 138 16.57 -14.88 25.89
C ARG A 138 16.99 -14.57 24.46
N VAL A 139 16.54 -13.45 23.89
CA VAL A 139 16.93 -13.00 22.55
C VAL A 139 17.63 -11.66 22.69
N PHE A 140 18.90 -11.63 22.33
CA PHE A 140 19.75 -10.46 22.40
C PHE A 140 20.05 -9.95 21.00
N ILE A 141 19.60 -8.72 20.70
CA ILE A 141 19.71 -8.13 19.37
C ILE A 141 20.80 -7.06 19.41
N ALA A 142 21.84 -7.18 18.59
CA ALA A 142 22.88 -6.16 18.48
C ALA A 142 23.04 -5.71 17.02
N ASP A 143 22.89 -4.41 16.79
CA ASP A 143 23.08 -3.79 15.47
C ASP A 143 24.46 -3.14 15.38
N ASP A 144 25.02 -3.07 14.17
CA ASP A 144 26.38 -2.57 13.88
C ASP A 144 27.49 -3.21 14.73
N VAL A 145 27.50 -4.55 14.87
CA VAL A 145 28.46 -5.23 15.76
C VAL A 145 29.92 -5.10 15.32
N HIS A 146 30.19 -4.67 14.09
CA HIS A 146 31.55 -4.35 13.60
C HIS A 146 32.19 -3.15 14.31
N LYS A 147 31.41 -2.38 15.08
CA LYS A 147 31.93 -1.28 15.90
C LYS A 147 32.77 -1.81 17.06
N ALA A 148 33.89 -1.15 17.33
CA ALA A 148 34.84 -1.58 18.35
C ALA A 148 34.22 -1.71 19.76
N GLY A 149 33.20 -0.92 20.09
CA GLY A 149 32.50 -1.01 21.38
C GLY A 149 31.87 -2.38 21.66
N PHE A 150 31.39 -3.07 20.63
CA PHE A 150 30.90 -4.45 20.74
C PHE A 150 32.05 -5.44 20.84
N LEU A 151 32.92 -5.46 19.83
CA LEU A 151 33.98 -6.47 19.70
C LEU A 151 34.99 -6.46 20.86
N ARG A 152 35.38 -5.28 21.35
CA ARG A 152 36.37 -5.19 22.43
C ARG A 152 35.90 -5.83 23.74
N SER A 153 34.59 -5.78 23.99
CA SER A 153 34.00 -6.33 25.21
C SER A 153 34.06 -7.85 25.18
N TRP A 154 33.80 -8.46 24.01
CA TRP A 154 34.02 -9.89 23.80
C TRP A 154 35.48 -10.28 23.82
N ALA A 155 36.39 -9.43 23.33
CA ALA A 155 37.82 -9.70 23.38
C ALA A 155 38.42 -9.55 24.80
N GLY A 156 37.70 -8.93 25.75
CA GLY A 156 38.25 -8.55 27.05
C GLY A 156 39.35 -7.49 26.96
N LEU A 157 39.37 -6.70 25.88
CA LEU A 157 40.40 -5.71 25.60
C LEU A 157 39.87 -4.28 25.84
N ASN A 158 40.73 -3.42 26.38
CA ASN A 158 40.47 -1.98 26.37
C ASN A 158 40.63 -1.42 24.95
N GLN A 159 40.25 -0.15 24.75
CA GLN A 159 40.27 0.47 23.42
C GLN A 159 41.67 0.49 22.79
N GLU A 160 42.70 0.82 23.56
CA GLU A 160 44.06 0.92 23.06
C GLU A 160 44.62 -0.44 22.65
N ALA A 161 44.43 -1.46 23.48
CA ALA A 161 44.85 -2.83 23.18
C ALA A 161 44.12 -3.38 21.95
N PHE A 162 42.80 -3.14 21.84
CA PHE A 162 42.02 -3.60 20.69
C PHE A 162 42.47 -2.94 19.38
N LEU A 163 42.78 -1.63 19.40
CA LEU A 163 43.29 -0.92 18.22
C LEU A 163 44.67 -1.42 17.79
N ARG A 164 45.54 -1.83 18.73
CA ARG A 164 46.85 -2.39 18.43
C ARG A 164 46.77 -3.81 17.87
N THR A 165 45.88 -4.64 18.40
CA THR A 165 45.67 -6.02 17.91
C THR A 165 45.01 -6.04 16.54
N GLY A 166 44.07 -5.12 16.30
CA GLY A 166 43.23 -5.14 15.11
C GLY A 166 42.06 -6.13 15.22
N LYS A 167 41.04 -5.94 14.39
CA LYS A 167 39.78 -6.70 14.47
C LYS A 167 39.97 -8.19 14.16
N GLU A 168 40.62 -8.50 13.05
CA GLU A 168 40.78 -9.88 12.55
C GLU A 168 41.59 -10.74 13.53
N ALA A 169 42.71 -10.22 14.04
CA ALA A 169 43.55 -10.93 14.99
C ALA A 169 42.86 -11.15 16.36
N ALA A 170 41.84 -10.35 16.69
CA ALA A 170 41.06 -10.53 17.92
C ALA A 170 39.95 -11.59 17.78
N LEU A 171 39.59 -12.02 16.56
CA LEU A 171 38.47 -12.95 16.32
C LEU A 171 38.58 -14.29 17.07
N PRO A 172 39.75 -14.96 17.13
CA PRO A 172 39.86 -16.22 17.88
C PRO A 172 39.53 -16.04 19.37
N ALA A 173 40.06 -14.99 20.00
CA ALA A 173 39.81 -14.70 21.42
C ALA A 173 38.35 -14.31 21.66
N ILE A 174 37.74 -13.55 20.75
CA ILE A 174 36.31 -13.23 20.77
C ILE A 174 35.47 -14.50 20.69
N ALA A 175 35.78 -15.40 19.75
CA ALA A 175 35.06 -16.65 19.54
C ALA A 175 35.15 -17.59 20.76
N GLU A 176 36.35 -17.76 21.32
CA GLU A 176 36.57 -18.56 22.54
C GLU A 176 35.71 -18.03 23.71
N ARG A 177 35.75 -16.72 23.96
CA ARG A 177 34.96 -16.11 25.03
C ARG A 177 33.45 -16.18 24.77
N MET A 178 33.01 -16.03 23.52
CA MET A 178 31.61 -16.23 23.14
C MET A 178 31.15 -17.65 23.42
N VAL A 179 31.95 -18.67 23.05
CA VAL A 179 31.65 -20.08 23.31
C VAL A 179 31.61 -20.36 24.82
N GLU A 180 32.59 -19.86 25.57
CA GLU A 180 32.65 -20.03 27.03
C GLU A 180 31.39 -19.49 27.71
N LEU A 181 31.04 -18.23 27.41
CA LEU A 181 29.87 -17.59 28.01
C LEU A 181 28.56 -18.26 27.58
N CYS A 182 28.40 -18.59 26.29
CA CYS A 182 27.20 -19.27 25.77
C CYS A 182 26.99 -20.67 26.38
N ARG A 183 28.07 -21.37 26.73
CA ARG A 183 28.00 -22.70 27.38
C ARG A 183 27.72 -22.64 28.87
N ASN A 184 28.01 -21.51 29.50
CA ASN A 184 27.94 -21.35 30.96
C ASN A 184 26.86 -20.32 31.34
N GLN A 185 27.23 -19.05 31.51
CA GLN A 185 26.36 -18.01 32.07
C GLN A 185 25.22 -17.59 31.13
N LEU A 186 25.43 -17.70 29.82
CA LEU A 186 24.50 -17.24 28.76
C LEU A 186 23.83 -18.39 28.02
N ARG A 187 23.68 -19.56 28.66
CA ARG A 187 22.81 -20.64 28.14
C ARG A 187 21.39 -20.13 27.89
N GLN A 188 20.58 -20.81 27.09
CA GLN A 188 19.21 -20.35 26.78
C GLN A 188 19.16 -18.95 26.14
N SER A 189 20.23 -18.54 25.45
CA SER A 189 20.32 -17.24 24.79
C SER A 189 20.51 -17.38 23.29
N LEU A 190 19.75 -16.61 22.52
CA LEU A 190 19.91 -16.38 21.10
C LEU A 190 20.52 -15.00 20.89
N PHE A 191 21.76 -14.95 20.39
CA PHE A 191 22.37 -13.70 19.95
C PHE A 191 22.06 -13.47 18.48
N VAL A 192 21.50 -12.31 18.13
CA VAL A 192 21.23 -11.89 16.76
C VAL A 192 22.06 -10.67 16.46
N PHE A 193 23.12 -10.85 15.66
CA PHE A 193 24.10 -9.82 15.37
C PHE A 193 23.97 -9.34 13.93
N PHE A 194 23.84 -8.03 13.74
CA PHE A 194 23.78 -7.40 12.43
C PHE A 194 25.07 -6.63 12.13
N SER A 195 25.56 -6.74 10.90
CA SER A 195 26.68 -5.94 10.41
C SER A 195 26.63 -5.71 8.91
N VAL A 196 27.30 -4.65 8.44
CA VAL A 196 27.62 -4.46 7.02
C VAL A 196 28.91 -5.17 6.60
N ASP A 197 29.75 -5.53 7.58
CA ASP A 197 31.06 -6.14 7.40
C ASP A 197 30.89 -7.67 7.29
N ALA A 198 30.90 -8.17 6.04
CA ALA A 198 30.72 -9.59 5.74
C ALA A 198 31.93 -10.43 6.13
N GLU A 199 33.15 -9.93 5.89
CA GLU A 199 34.39 -10.60 6.24
C GLU A 199 34.49 -10.86 7.74
N LEU A 200 34.13 -9.86 8.55
CA LEU A 200 34.05 -10.01 10.00
C LEU A 200 33.08 -11.12 10.43
N MET A 201 31.88 -11.17 9.84
CA MET A 201 30.85 -12.14 10.21
C MET A 201 31.23 -13.56 9.83
N LEU A 202 31.76 -13.73 8.63
CA LEU A 202 32.22 -15.04 8.14
C LEU A 202 33.46 -15.52 8.92
N GLY A 203 34.41 -14.62 9.20
CA GLY A 203 35.58 -14.94 10.01
C GLY A 203 35.22 -15.29 11.46
N LEU A 204 34.28 -14.57 12.06
CA LEU A 204 33.78 -14.88 13.41
C LEU A 204 33.06 -16.23 13.44
N HIS A 205 32.24 -16.53 12.43
CA HIS A 205 31.58 -17.83 12.29
C HIS A 205 32.59 -18.97 12.22
N GLU A 206 33.59 -18.85 11.36
CA GLU A 206 34.63 -19.87 11.21
C GLU A 206 35.40 -20.09 12.52
N ALA A 207 35.72 -19.01 13.23
CA ALA A 207 36.39 -19.07 14.52
C ALA A 207 35.52 -19.76 15.60
N ILE A 208 34.20 -19.49 15.64
CA ILE A 208 33.27 -20.15 16.56
C ILE A 208 33.15 -21.63 16.23
N GLU A 209 32.97 -21.99 14.97
CA GLU A 209 32.77 -23.38 14.53
C GLU A 209 34.00 -24.26 14.78
N LYS A 210 35.21 -23.69 14.79
CA LYS A 210 36.44 -24.39 15.20
C LYS A 210 36.39 -24.86 16.66
N THR A 211 35.76 -24.07 17.53
CA THR A 211 35.71 -24.33 18.98
C THR A 211 34.42 -25.07 19.38
N HIS A 212 33.29 -24.75 18.75
CA HIS A 212 32.00 -25.39 19.02
C HIS A 212 31.12 -25.44 17.76
N ARG A 213 31.11 -26.61 17.11
CA ARG A 213 30.31 -26.86 15.91
C ARG A 213 28.81 -26.64 16.16
N GLY A 214 28.16 -25.91 15.27
CA GLY A 214 26.72 -25.66 15.26
C GLY A 214 26.24 -24.57 16.22
N LEU A 215 27.14 -23.90 16.94
CA LEU A 215 26.74 -22.79 17.84
C LEU A 215 26.31 -21.56 17.05
N SER A 216 26.91 -21.34 15.88
CA SER A 216 26.68 -20.14 15.08
C SER A 216 26.15 -20.47 13.69
N ARG A 217 25.37 -19.54 13.12
CA ARG A 217 24.90 -19.58 11.74
C ARG A 217 25.11 -18.22 11.10
N THR A 218 25.50 -18.20 9.84
CA THR A 218 25.64 -16.99 9.04
C THR A 218 24.55 -16.88 8.01
N ILE A 219 24.06 -15.65 7.79
CA ILE A 219 23.11 -15.35 6.73
C ILE A 219 23.50 -14.03 6.08
N GLU A 220 23.51 -14.04 4.76
CA GLU A 220 23.51 -12.81 3.97
C GLU A 220 22.06 -12.35 3.79
N LEU A 221 21.78 -11.12 4.21
CA LEU A 221 20.52 -10.45 3.98
C LEU A 221 20.58 -9.78 2.59
N PRO A 222 19.86 -10.31 1.59
CA PRO A 222 19.87 -9.72 0.26
C PRO A 222 19.20 -8.34 0.28
N LEU A 223 19.56 -7.50 -0.68
CA LEU A 223 18.76 -6.33 -1.01
C LEU A 223 17.40 -6.78 -1.58
N PRO A 224 16.33 -6.02 -1.36
CA PRO A 224 15.02 -6.36 -1.90
C PRO A 224 15.08 -6.37 -3.43
N GLU A 225 14.48 -7.41 -4.03
CA GLU A 225 14.28 -7.49 -5.48
C GLU A 225 13.50 -6.28 -5.99
N ALA A 226 13.72 -5.90 -7.26
CA ALA A 226 13.16 -4.68 -7.83
C ALA A 226 11.63 -4.61 -7.71
N GLU A 227 10.93 -5.74 -7.93
CA GLU A 227 9.46 -5.82 -7.85
C GLU A 227 8.95 -5.60 -6.42
N ILE A 228 9.54 -6.29 -5.44
CA ILE A 228 9.20 -6.13 -4.01
C ILE A 228 9.54 -4.71 -3.55
N LYS A 229 10.67 -4.18 -4.01
CA LYS A 229 11.13 -2.82 -3.70
C LYS A 229 10.13 -1.77 -4.20
N GLU A 230 9.70 -1.88 -5.45
CA GLU A 230 8.69 -1.02 -6.05
C GLU A 230 7.34 -1.12 -5.31
N GLU A 231 6.87 -2.33 -5.02
CA GLU A 231 5.60 -2.54 -4.32
C GLU A 231 5.60 -1.83 -2.95
N ILE A 232 6.64 -2.04 -2.14
CA ILE A 232 6.77 -1.44 -0.80
C ILE A 232 6.82 0.08 -0.88
N VAL A 233 7.61 0.63 -1.81
CA VAL A 233 7.77 2.08 -1.98
C VAL A 233 6.46 2.70 -2.44
N ARG A 234 5.77 2.06 -3.38
CA ARG A 234 4.51 2.53 -3.94
C ARG A 234 3.39 2.57 -2.89
N GLN A 235 3.17 1.48 -2.17
CA GLN A 235 2.14 1.41 -1.12
C GLN A 235 2.39 2.43 -0.01
N ASN A 236 3.64 2.59 0.42
CA ASN A 236 3.99 3.58 1.44
C ASN A 236 3.89 5.02 0.92
N THR A 237 4.27 5.26 -0.34
CA THR A 237 4.07 6.58 -0.98
C THR A 237 2.58 6.94 -0.97
N ASN A 238 1.73 6.02 -1.43
CA ASN A 238 0.27 6.23 -1.47
C ASN A 238 -0.34 6.38 -0.06
N SER A 239 0.18 5.68 0.94
CA SER A 239 -0.32 5.74 2.33
C SER A 239 0.05 7.04 3.04
N LEU A 240 1.23 7.59 2.75
CA LEU A 240 1.77 8.77 3.46
C LEU A 240 1.41 10.08 2.77
N ASN A 241 1.13 10.06 1.47
CA ASN A 241 1.04 11.26 0.64
C ASN A 241 -0.36 11.48 0.07
N SER A 242 -0.59 12.69 -0.43
CA SER A 242 -1.80 13.10 -1.15
C SER A 242 -1.75 12.78 -2.65
N HIS A 243 -0.59 12.37 -3.16
CA HIS A 243 -0.41 12.01 -4.56
C HIS A 243 0.10 10.58 -4.63
N SER A 244 -0.36 9.84 -5.63
CA SER A 244 0.10 8.48 -5.84
C SER A 244 1.54 8.47 -6.34
N TYR A 245 2.24 7.37 -6.09
CA TYR A 245 3.54 7.05 -6.70
C TYR A 245 3.50 7.23 -8.23
N TRP A 246 2.44 6.73 -8.85
CA TRP A 246 2.22 6.76 -10.29
C TRP A 246 2.01 8.17 -10.85
N TYR A 247 1.28 9.01 -10.13
CA TYR A 247 1.12 10.41 -10.46
C TYR A 247 2.48 11.15 -10.47
N CYS A 248 3.36 10.83 -9.52
CA CYS A 248 4.70 11.41 -9.46
C CYS A 248 5.52 11.07 -10.72
N LEU A 249 5.49 9.81 -11.16
CA LEU A 249 6.21 9.37 -12.37
C LEU A 249 5.60 9.89 -13.65
N ASP A 250 4.28 10.09 -13.67
CA ASP A 250 3.60 10.72 -14.79
C ASP A 250 4.12 12.13 -15.04
N GLY A 251 4.32 12.92 -13.99
CA GLY A 251 4.86 14.28 -14.11
C GLY A 251 6.33 14.34 -14.54
N ALA A 252 7.11 13.31 -14.22
CA ALA A 252 8.55 13.27 -14.38
C ALA A 252 9.03 13.31 -15.85
N ARG A 253 10.23 13.88 -16.04
CA ARG A 253 10.97 13.83 -17.31
C ARG A 253 11.45 12.41 -17.62
N PRO A 254 11.72 12.07 -18.90
CA PRO A 254 12.26 10.77 -19.30
C PRO A 254 13.45 10.32 -18.44
N GLU A 255 14.41 11.22 -18.20
CA GLU A 255 15.62 10.92 -17.43
C GLU A 255 15.31 10.57 -15.97
N GLY A 256 14.29 11.21 -15.38
CA GLY A 256 13.85 10.90 -14.01
C GLY A 256 13.19 9.52 -13.90
N ARG A 257 12.47 9.09 -14.95
CA ARG A 257 11.86 7.75 -15.02
C ARG A 257 12.92 6.66 -15.19
N GLU A 258 13.87 6.90 -16.08
CA GLU A 258 15.00 5.98 -16.33
C GLU A 258 15.88 5.87 -15.09
N TYR A 259 16.16 6.99 -14.40
CA TYR A 259 16.88 6.97 -13.14
C TYR A 259 16.16 6.16 -12.05
N LEU A 260 14.83 6.29 -11.91
CA LEU A 260 14.09 5.46 -10.95
C LEU A 260 14.15 3.98 -11.33
N TYR A 261 14.01 3.65 -12.62
CA TYR A 261 14.16 2.28 -13.10
C TYR A 261 15.54 1.70 -12.74
N GLU A 262 16.60 2.48 -12.94
CA GLU A 262 17.96 2.10 -12.54
C GLU A 262 18.04 1.89 -11.03
N VAL A 263 17.55 2.81 -10.20
CA VAL A 263 17.57 2.70 -8.73
C VAL A 263 16.80 1.48 -8.23
N LEU A 264 15.72 1.08 -8.90
CA LEU A 264 14.97 -0.13 -8.54
C LEU A 264 15.79 -1.40 -8.77
N HIS A 265 16.54 -1.46 -9.88
CA HIS A 265 17.34 -2.62 -10.27
C HIS A 265 18.77 -2.63 -9.70
N ASP A 266 19.29 -1.47 -9.32
CA ASP A 266 20.60 -1.31 -8.73
C ASP A 266 20.61 -1.81 -7.27
N LYS A 267 21.83 -1.97 -6.73
CA LYS A 267 22.11 -2.37 -5.35
C LYS A 267 21.82 -1.25 -4.31
N ARG A 268 20.73 -0.52 -4.50
CA ARG A 268 20.29 0.58 -3.62
C ARG A 268 19.10 0.18 -2.75
N GLY A 269 18.98 0.83 -1.60
CA GLY A 269 17.94 0.54 -0.60
C GLY A 269 16.66 1.36 -0.81
N PHE A 270 15.67 1.14 0.06
CA PHE A 270 14.36 1.83 -0.01
C PHE A 270 14.46 3.36 0.04
N THR A 271 15.35 3.92 0.86
CA THR A 271 15.51 5.38 0.98
C THR A 271 15.94 6.02 -0.34
N ASP A 272 16.83 5.36 -1.09
CA ASP A 272 17.26 5.85 -2.40
C ASP A 272 16.12 5.81 -3.41
N THR A 273 15.29 4.77 -3.36
CA THR A 273 14.09 4.67 -4.20
C THR A 273 13.07 5.75 -3.86
N PHE A 274 12.76 6.00 -2.58
CA PHE A 274 11.86 7.11 -2.20
C PHE A 274 12.37 8.46 -2.68
N ARG A 275 13.69 8.71 -2.57
CA ARG A 275 14.31 9.94 -3.08
C ARG A 275 14.20 10.04 -4.59
N ALA A 276 14.42 8.95 -5.32
CA ALA A 276 14.24 8.94 -6.77
C ALA A 276 12.79 9.27 -7.18
N VAL A 277 11.78 8.84 -6.40
CA VAL A 277 10.37 9.23 -6.62
C VAL A 277 10.14 10.71 -6.29
N ASP A 278 10.72 11.22 -5.20
CA ASP A 278 10.62 12.65 -4.83
C ASP A 278 11.29 13.55 -5.89
N ASP A 279 12.46 13.15 -6.39
CA ASP A 279 13.16 13.84 -7.48
C ASP A 279 12.34 13.79 -8.78
N ALA A 280 11.69 12.67 -9.07
CA ALA A 280 10.77 12.53 -10.20
C ALA A 280 9.59 13.53 -10.09
N LEU A 281 9.04 13.72 -8.88
CA LEU A 281 8.00 14.74 -8.62
C LEU A 281 8.54 16.17 -8.77
N ARG A 282 9.77 16.46 -8.32
CA ARG A 282 10.36 17.81 -8.42
C ARG A 282 10.75 18.20 -9.85
N THR A 283 11.07 17.22 -10.69
CA THR A 283 11.43 17.45 -12.09
C THR A 283 10.20 17.62 -13.01
N THR A 284 8.99 17.63 -12.43
CA THR A 284 7.73 17.77 -13.16
C THR A 284 7.76 18.97 -14.09
N VAL A 285 7.48 18.71 -15.38
CA VAL A 285 7.45 19.76 -16.40
C VAL A 285 6.14 20.54 -16.26
N SER A 286 6.22 21.83 -15.95
CA SER A 286 5.05 22.73 -15.93
C SER A 286 4.33 22.80 -17.29
N ASN A 287 5.04 22.47 -18.37
CA ASN A 287 4.56 22.43 -19.76
C ASN A 287 4.94 21.09 -20.42
N ARG A 288 4.37 19.97 -20.00
CA ARG A 288 4.59 18.67 -20.67
C ARG A 288 4.18 18.78 -22.15
N PRO A 289 5.08 18.55 -23.13
CA PRO A 289 4.68 18.40 -24.53
C PRO A 289 4.13 16.99 -24.70
N GLY A 290 2.81 16.84 -24.52
CA GLY A 290 2.10 15.56 -24.66
C GLY A 290 1.17 15.25 -23.50
N ARG A 291 0.04 14.61 -23.83
CA ARG A 291 -1.01 14.28 -22.87
C ARG A 291 -0.49 13.24 -21.85
N PRO A 292 -0.88 13.34 -20.57
CA PRO A 292 -0.57 12.33 -19.56
C PRO A 292 -0.98 10.92 -19.97
N ALA A 293 -0.36 9.90 -19.36
CA ALA A 293 -0.82 8.54 -19.49
C ALA A 293 -2.28 8.44 -19.02
N ASN A 294 -3.11 7.65 -19.72
CA ASN A 294 -4.55 7.54 -19.41
C ASN A 294 -4.75 7.24 -17.91
N GLN A 295 -5.68 7.94 -17.28
CA GLN A 295 -6.08 7.70 -15.89
C GLN A 295 -7.14 6.60 -15.82
N ASN A 296 -7.33 6.03 -14.63
CA ASN A 296 -8.49 5.20 -14.36
C ASN A 296 -9.76 6.06 -14.45
N LEU A 297 -10.91 5.46 -14.76
CA LEU A 297 -12.19 6.15 -14.82
C LEU A 297 -13.14 5.62 -13.76
N LEU A 298 -13.60 6.51 -12.89
CA LEU A 298 -14.72 6.28 -11.98
C LEU A 298 -15.98 6.93 -12.55
N THR A 299 -17.04 6.16 -12.72
CA THR A 299 -18.33 6.64 -13.24
C THR A 299 -19.40 6.55 -12.17
N LEU A 300 -20.00 7.67 -11.83
CA LEU A 300 -21.24 7.70 -11.06
C LEU A 300 -22.43 7.71 -12.02
N CYS A 301 -23.36 6.79 -11.83
CA CYS A 301 -24.63 6.74 -12.53
C CYS A 301 -25.78 7.01 -11.54
N THR A 302 -26.37 8.20 -11.59
CA THR A 302 -27.55 8.53 -10.78
C THR A 302 -28.82 8.19 -11.54
N LEU A 303 -29.71 7.45 -10.88
CA LEU A 303 -30.93 6.89 -11.43
C LEU A 303 -32.16 7.55 -10.81
N ALA A 304 -33.18 7.76 -11.63
CA ALA A 304 -34.51 8.27 -11.30
C ALA A 304 -34.59 9.76 -10.89
N SER A 305 -33.48 10.40 -10.55
CA SER A 305 -33.42 11.84 -10.29
C SER A 305 -33.50 12.64 -11.58
N SER A 306 -34.03 13.86 -11.54
CA SER A 306 -34.01 14.72 -12.74
C SER A 306 -32.56 15.09 -13.10
N THR A 307 -32.30 15.33 -14.38
CA THR A 307 -30.98 15.81 -14.84
C THR A 307 -30.65 17.18 -14.25
N SER A 308 -31.67 17.99 -13.97
CA SER A 308 -31.54 19.30 -13.33
C SER A 308 -31.07 19.19 -11.88
N ASP A 309 -31.58 18.22 -11.10
CA ASP A 309 -31.13 18.01 -9.70
C ASP A 309 -29.62 17.69 -9.64
N ALA A 310 -29.13 16.89 -10.60
CA ALA A 310 -27.70 16.60 -10.72
C ALA A 310 -26.89 17.86 -11.07
N LYS A 311 -27.37 18.68 -12.01
CA LYS A 311 -26.74 19.96 -12.37
C LYS A 311 -26.67 20.92 -11.17
N ASP A 312 -27.76 21.05 -10.43
CA ASP A 312 -27.82 21.89 -9.25
C ASP A 312 -26.89 21.37 -8.14
N PHE A 313 -26.81 20.05 -7.95
CA PHE A 313 -25.87 19.44 -7.00
C PHE A 313 -24.41 19.76 -7.35
N ILE A 314 -24.05 19.61 -8.63
CA ILE A 314 -22.70 19.90 -9.17
C ILE A 314 -22.36 21.37 -8.95
N ALA A 315 -23.28 22.28 -9.32
CA ALA A 315 -23.10 23.72 -9.18
C ALA A 315 -22.98 24.16 -7.72
N ALA A 316 -23.85 23.66 -6.83
CA ALA A 316 -23.86 24.00 -5.41
C ALA A 316 -22.57 23.61 -4.67
N ARG A 317 -21.80 22.66 -5.21
CA ARG A 317 -20.53 22.18 -4.66
C ARG A 317 -19.31 22.62 -5.44
N GLU A 318 -19.52 23.46 -6.45
CA GLU A 318 -18.45 23.94 -7.34
C GLU A 318 -17.61 22.79 -7.90
N LEU A 319 -18.25 21.66 -8.24
CA LEU A 319 -17.51 20.53 -8.79
C LEU A 319 -16.97 20.91 -10.17
N PRO A 320 -15.68 20.69 -10.45
CA PRO A 320 -15.03 21.08 -11.70
C PRO A 320 -15.32 20.06 -12.81
N LEU A 321 -16.59 19.82 -13.08
CA LEU A 321 -17.06 18.91 -14.13
C LEU A 321 -17.48 19.72 -15.35
N GLU A 322 -16.97 19.32 -16.51
CA GLU A 322 -17.36 19.87 -17.80
C GLU A 322 -18.64 19.19 -18.27
N GLU A 323 -19.61 19.99 -18.72
CA GLU A 323 -20.86 19.50 -19.31
C GLU A 323 -20.59 18.97 -20.72
N GLU A 324 -20.71 17.66 -20.89
CA GLU A 324 -20.54 16.99 -22.19
C GLU A 324 -21.87 16.93 -22.95
N TYR A 325 -22.96 16.70 -22.21
CA TYR A 325 -24.33 16.69 -22.73
C TYR A 325 -25.31 17.02 -21.60
N PHE A 326 -26.34 17.82 -21.90
CA PHE A 326 -27.41 18.13 -20.94
C PHE A 326 -28.77 18.11 -21.64
N GLY A 327 -29.51 17.02 -21.44
CA GLY A 327 -30.85 16.80 -21.95
C GLY A 327 -31.89 16.63 -20.84
N GLU A 328 -33.13 16.37 -21.25
CA GLU A 328 -34.26 16.23 -20.30
C GLU A 328 -34.20 14.90 -19.54
N HIS A 329 -33.77 13.82 -20.20
CA HIS A 329 -33.77 12.48 -19.64
C HIS A 329 -32.36 11.94 -19.39
N ILE A 330 -31.35 12.48 -20.04
CA ILE A 330 -29.95 12.10 -19.91
C ILE A 330 -29.08 13.35 -19.74
N ALA A 331 -28.13 13.30 -18.81
CA ALA A 331 -27.05 14.28 -18.75
C ALA A 331 -25.72 13.60 -18.43
N VAL A 332 -24.63 14.15 -18.98
CA VAL A 332 -23.28 13.61 -18.85
C VAL A 332 -22.32 14.74 -18.54
N TRP A 333 -21.54 14.57 -17.47
CA TRP A 333 -20.43 15.44 -17.10
C TRP A 333 -19.15 14.65 -16.93
N SER A 334 -18.01 15.26 -17.22
CA SER A 334 -16.72 14.62 -17.08
C SER A 334 -15.64 15.59 -16.60
N THR A 335 -14.60 15.06 -15.97
CA THR A 335 -13.38 15.83 -15.74
C THR A 335 -12.16 14.93 -15.93
N ALA A 336 -11.21 15.42 -16.72
CA ALA A 336 -9.94 14.75 -16.90
C ALA A 336 -8.97 15.06 -15.75
N ARG A 337 -9.06 16.25 -15.14
CA ARG A 337 -8.23 16.68 -14.01
C ARG A 337 -8.91 17.82 -13.24
N SER A 338 -8.78 17.74 -11.92
CA SER A 338 -8.92 18.79 -10.89
C SER A 338 -10.00 18.47 -9.87
N SER A 339 -9.59 18.52 -8.59
CA SER A 339 -10.34 18.75 -7.34
C SER A 339 -11.76 18.18 -7.17
N TRP A 340 -12.24 17.24 -7.99
CA TRP A 340 -13.60 16.71 -7.91
C TRP A 340 -13.83 16.00 -6.58
N ALA A 341 -12.85 15.19 -6.15
CA ALA A 341 -12.93 14.49 -4.87
C ALA A 341 -12.70 15.49 -3.73
N SER A 342 -11.73 16.39 -3.91
CA SER A 342 -11.38 17.42 -2.91
C SER A 342 -12.55 18.37 -2.60
N ALA A 343 -13.34 18.77 -3.60
CA ALA A 343 -14.50 19.64 -3.44
C ALA A 343 -15.59 18.98 -2.57
N LEU A 344 -15.77 17.66 -2.70
CA LEU A 344 -16.73 16.87 -1.92
C LEU A 344 -16.34 16.68 -0.45
N VAL A 345 -15.10 16.99 -0.07
CA VAL A 345 -14.57 16.80 1.30
C VAL A 345 -14.17 18.11 1.96
N THR A 346 -14.64 19.24 1.45
CA THR A 346 -14.41 20.55 2.07
C THR A 346 -14.88 20.54 3.53
N GLY A 347 -13.98 20.91 4.46
CA GLY A 347 -14.25 20.89 5.90
C GLY A 347 -14.16 19.50 6.57
N ALA A 348 -13.76 18.45 5.85
CA ALA A 348 -13.49 17.14 6.43
C ALA A 348 -12.16 17.10 7.21
N ASP A 349 -11.91 15.99 7.91
CA ASP A 349 -10.63 15.75 8.56
C ASP A 349 -9.47 15.63 7.56
N ALA A 350 -8.24 15.81 8.07
CA ALA A 350 -7.04 15.81 7.24
C ALA A 350 -6.78 14.47 6.53
N LYS A 351 -7.26 13.34 7.09
CA LYS A 351 -7.09 12.03 6.48
C LYS A 351 -7.98 11.91 5.24
N LEU A 352 -9.26 12.26 5.35
CA LEU A 352 -10.19 12.21 4.23
C LEU A 352 -9.79 13.21 3.12
N ALA A 353 -9.33 14.41 3.48
CA ALA A 353 -8.80 15.37 2.52
C ALA A 353 -7.59 14.82 1.73
N ARG A 354 -6.66 14.12 2.40
CA ARG A 354 -5.54 13.44 1.73
C ARG A 354 -6.02 12.31 0.82
N GLN A 355 -6.97 11.50 1.29
CA GLN A 355 -7.52 10.39 0.51
C GLN A 355 -8.25 10.86 -0.75
N ALA A 356 -8.98 11.97 -0.67
CA ALA A 356 -9.59 12.60 -1.84
C ALA A 356 -8.54 13.01 -2.87
N ALA A 357 -7.49 13.71 -2.45
CA ALA A 357 -6.37 14.09 -3.31
C ALA A 357 -5.66 12.88 -3.93
N LEU A 358 -5.51 11.78 -3.17
CA LEU A 358 -4.92 10.55 -3.66
C LEU A 358 -5.80 9.92 -4.77
N VAL A 359 -7.11 9.85 -4.55
CA VAL A 359 -8.04 9.27 -5.54
C VAL A 359 -8.07 10.10 -6.82
N GLU A 360 -8.17 11.43 -6.75
CA GLU A 360 -8.17 12.28 -7.96
C GLU A 360 -6.83 12.27 -8.72
N SER A 361 -5.73 11.86 -8.07
CA SER A 361 -4.44 11.66 -8.74
C SER A 361 -4.42 10.44 -9.67
N GLU A 362 -5.25 9.43 -9.39
CA GLU A 362 -5.35 8.16 -10.12
C GLU A 362 -6.61 8.00 -10.97
N PHE A 363 -7.71 8.65 -10.57
CA PHE A 363 -9.03 8.50 -11.17
C PHE A 363 -9.55 9.84 -11.72
N ALA A 364 -9.87 9.82 -13.01
CA ALA A 364 -10.82 10.74 -13.61
C ALA A 364 -12.24 10.41 -13.13
N PHE A 365 -13.09 11.42 -13.09
CA PHE A 365 -14.48 11.27 -12.66
C PHE A 365 -15.45 11.61 -13.78
N ARG A 366 -16.48 10.81 -13.89
CA ARG A 366 -17.58 10.97 -14.83
C ARG A 366 -18.89 10.80 -14.08
N TRP A 367 -19.86 11.63 -14.42
CA TRP A 367 -21.22 11.53 -13.92
C TRP A 367 -22.17 11.37 -15.09
N VAL A 368 -22.95 10.28 -15.10
CA VAL A 368 -24.09 10.07 -16.00
C VAL A 368 -25.38 10.13 -15.17
N ALA A 369 -26.28 11.06 -15.46
CA ALA A 369 -27.59 11.13 -14.82
C ALA A 369 -28.67 10.62 -15.76
N PHE A 370 -29.47 9.68 -15.27
CA PHE A 370 -30.63 9.15 -15.95
C PHE A 370 -31.90 9.54 -15.21
N GLY A 371 -32.75 10.30 -15.91
CA GLY A 371 -34.08 10.64 -15.46
C GLY A 371 -35.01 9.42 -15.31
N PRO A 372 -36.26 9.64 -14.87
CA PRO A 372 -37.24 8.59 -14.64
C PRO A 372 -37.45 7.66 -15.85
N ARG A 373 -37.60 8.25 -17.05
CA ARG A 373 -37.82 7.50 -18.30
C ARG A 373 -36.59 6.65 -18.67
N ALA A 374 -35.41 7.27 -18.70
CA ALA A 374 -34.16 6.58 -18.99
C ALA A 374 -33.91 5.42 -18.00
N THR A 375 -34.12 5.67 -16.70
CA THR A 375 -33.96 4.66 -15.66
C THR A 375 -34.92 3.48 -15.86
N ARG A 376 -36.19 3.75 -16.18
CA ARG A 376 -37.17 2.70 -16.45
C ARG A 376 -36.79 1.87 -17.68
N SER A 377 -36.31 2.53 -18.73
CA SER A 377 -35.87 1.92 -19.98
C SER A 377 -34.59 1.09 -19.88
N LEU A 378 -33.86 1.14 -18.76
CA LEU A 378 -32.76 0.18 -18.49
C LEU A 378 -33.28 -1.24 -18.28
N LYS A 379 -34.57 -1.46 -18.01
CA LYS A 379 -35.12 -2.81 -17.87
C LYS A 379 -35.00 -3.55 -19.19
N LYS A 380 -34.33 -4.70 -19.16
CA LYS A 380 -34.04 -5.50 -20.35
C LYS A 380 -35.30 -5.80 -21.17
N GLY A 381 -35.24 -5.45 -22.46
CA GLY A 381 -36.32 -5.69 -23.41
C GLY A 381 -37.64 -4.96 -23.14
N LEU A 382 -37.69 -3.99 -22.22
CA LEU A 382 -38.89 -3.18 -21.98
C LEU A 382 -39.19 -2.29 -23.19
N VAL A 383 -38.16 -1.62 -23.71
CA VAL A 383 -38.20 -0.88 -24.97
C VAL A 383 -37.10 -1.47 -25.85
N PRO A 384 -37.41 -2.00 -27.06
CA PRO A 384 -36.42 -2.66 -27.89
C PRO A 384 -35.19 -1.78 -28.14
N SER A 385 -33.98 -2.30 -27.88
CA SER A 385 -32.67 -1.68 -28.11
C SER A 385 -32.30 -0.47 -27.25
N LEU A 386 -33.25 0.11 -26.50
CA LEU A 386 -32.99 1.33 -25.71
C LEU A 386 -32.13 1.05 -24.47
N ASP A 387 -32.34 -0.11 -23.85
CA ASP A 387 -31.52 -0.65 -22.77
C ASP A 387 -30.04 -0.79 -23.18
N ASP A 388 -29.78 -1.39 -24.34
CA ASP A 388 -28.42 -1.54 -24.86
C ASP A 388 -27.75 -0.18 -25.14
N LYS A 389 -28.48 0.76 -25.77
CA LYS A 389 -27.98 2.13 -26.04
C LYS A 389 -27.66 2.89 -24.75
N LEU A 390 -28.52 2.83 -23.74
CA LEU A 390 -28.28 3.46 -22.43
C LEU A 390 -27.05 2.88 -21.75
N LEU A 391 -26.85 1.57 -21.82
CA LEU A 391 -25.65 0.93 -21.30
C LEU A 391 -24.41 1.27 -22.12
N GLU A 392 -24.53 1.51 -23.41
CA GLU A 392 -23.45 2.01 -24.26
C GLU A 392 -22.98 3.40 -23.80
N ILE A 393 -23.91 4.30 -23.46
CA ILE A 393 -23.61 5.62 -22.88
C ILE A 393 -22.83 5.45 -21.57
N VAL A 394 -23.30 4.61 -20.65
CA VAL A 394 -22.58 4.30 -19.40
C VAL A 394 -21.18 3.75 -19.69
N LYS A 395 -21.04 2.89 -20.70
CA LYS A 395 -19.77 2.25 -21.05
C LYS A 395 -18.80 3.17 -21.76
N PHE A 396 -19.23 4.21 -22.49
CA PHE A 396 -18.34 4.89 -23.44
C PHE A 396 -18.42 6.43 -23.46
N ALA A 397 -19.45 7.06 -22.88
CA ALA A 397 -19.58 8.53 -22.91
C ALA A 397 -18.85 9.25 -21.78
N PRO A 398 -17.93 10.20 -21.98
CA PRO A 398 -17.27 10.55 -23.24
C PRO A 398 -16.06 9.64 -23.52
N SER A 399 -15.74 9.46 -24.80
CA SER A 399 -14.52 8.75 -25.21
C SER A 399 -13.30 9.66 -25.06
N VAL A 400 -12.75 9.73 -23.85
CA VAL A 400 -11.59 10.56 -23.51
C VAL A 400 -10.44 10.36 -24.52
N GLY A 401 -10.09 11.43 -25.24
CA GLY A 401 -8.95 11.43 -26.18
C GLY A 401 -9.19 10.88 -27.56
N LYS A 402 -10.45 10.61 -27.92
CA LYS A 402 -10.83 10.17 -29.26
C LYS A 402 -11.95 11.06 -29.80
N PRO A 403 -11.62 12.19 -30.44
CA PRO A 403 -12.61 13.19 -30.86
C PRO A 403 -13.73 12.60 -31.71
N LYS A 404 -13.40 11.70 -32.64
CA LYS A 404 -14.39 11.02 -33.49
C LYS A 404 -15.33 10.09 -32.71
N GLU A 405 -14.82 9.40 -31.69
CA GLU A 405 -15.67 8.56 -30.84
C GLU A 405 -16.50 9.40 -29.86
N THR A 406 -15.95 10.54 -29.41
CA THR A 406 -16.66 11.49 -28.55
C THR A 406 -17.85 12.09 -29.30
N GLN A 407 -17.64 12.55 -30.53
CA GLN A 407 -18.72 13.09 -31.38
C GLN A 407 -19.82 12.05 -31.63
N LYS A 408 -19.46 10.83 -32.04
CA LYS A 408 -20.43 9.75 -32.24
C LYS A 408 -21.24 9.45 -30.98
N MET A 409 -20.61 9.53 -29.82
CA MET A 409 -21.27 9.28 -28.55
C MET A 409 -22.22 10.43 -28.18
N ALA A 410 -21.85 11.69 -28.48
CA ALA A 410 -22.76 12.82 -28.31
C ALA A 410 -24.01 12.67 -29.21
N GLU A 411 -23.82 12.31 -30.48
CA GLU A 411 -24.91 12.03 -31.43
C GLU A 411 -25.82 10.87 -30.94
N LEU A 412 -25.23 9.81 -30.37
CA LEU A 412 -25.99 8.71 -29.77
C LEU A 412 -26.80 9.18 -28.55
N ILE A 413 -26.20 9.98 -27.66
CA ILE A 413 -26.88 10.46 -26.44
C ILE A 413 -28.07 11.34 -26.82
N GLU A 414 -27.88 12.27 -27.75
CA GLU A 414 -28.94 13.16 -28.24
C GLU A 414 -30.10 12.35 -28.84
N ALA A 415 -29.81 11.42 -29.74
CA ALA A 415 -30.84 10.58 -30.36
C ALA A 415 -31.60 9.71 -29.34
N VAL A 416 -30.92 9.20 -28.30
CA VAL A 416 -31.55 8.42 -27.23
C VAL A 416 -32.42 9.30 -26.33
N ASP A 417 -31.98 10.52 -26.03
CA ASP A 417 -32.74 11.47 -25.22
C ASP A 417 -34.03 11.92 -25.94
N GLU A 418 -33.95 12.17 -27.25
CA GLU A 418 -35.11 12.44 -28.11
C GLU A 418 -36.08 11.24 -28.14
N GLU A 419 -35.55 10.02 -28.39
CA GLU A 419 -36.35 8.78 -28.40
C GLU A 419 -37.09 8.58 -27.07
N LEU A 420 -36.44 8.88 -25.93
CA LEU A 420 -37.06 8.84 -24.60
C LEU A 420 -38.18 9.88 -24.43
N GLY A 421 -38.06 11.04 -25.08
CA GLY A 421 -39.06 12.11 -25.08
C GLY A 421 -40.37 11.72 -25.76
N GLU A 422 -40.29 10.87 -26.79
CA GLU A 422 -41.44 10.38 -27.56
C GLU A 422 -42.22 9.25 -26.87
N LEU A 423 -41.65 8.61 -25.85
CA LEU A 423 -42.29 7.47 -25.18
C LEU A 423 -43.47 7.90 -24.29
N ASP A 424 -44.56 7.12 -24.35
CA ASP A 424 -45.70 7.29 -23.46
C ASP A 424 -45.37 6.82 -22.03
N VAL A 425 -45.31 7.79 -21.11
CA VAL A 425 -45.04 7.62 -19.67
C VAL A 425 -45.97 6.61 -19.01
N ALA A 426 -47.26 6.62 -19.39
CA ALA A 426 -48.26 5.73 -18.81
C ALA A 426 -48.05 4.30 -19.31
N ALA A 427 -47.81 4.13 -20.61
CA ALA A 427 -47.54 2.82 -21.22
C ALA A 427 -46.24 2.17 -20.69
N LEU A 428 -45.20 2.97 -20.42
CA LEU A 428 -43.95 2.51 -19.81
C LEU A 428 -44.06 2.17 -18.32
N GLY A 429 -45.15 2.61 -17.66
CA GLY A 429 -45.35 2.47 -16.23
C GLY A 429 -44.35 3.26 -15.40
N VAL A 430 -43.88 4.42 -15.89
CA VAL A 430 -42.86 5.24 -15.20
C VAL A 430 -43.38 5.71 -13.85
N ASN A 431 -44.61 6.23 -13.76
CA ASN A 431 -45.15 6.74 -12.49
C ASN A 431 -45.21 5.65 -11.42
N ALA A 432 -45.73 4.47 -11.75
CA ALA A 432 -45.79 3.35 -10.80
C ALA A 432 -44.39 2.89 -10.34
N PHE A 433 -43.40 2.93 -11.24
CA PHE A 433 -42.01 2.63 -10.92
C PHE A 433 -41.41 3.68 -9.98
N MET A 434 -41.67 4.97 -10.23
CA MET A 434 -41.19 6.07 -9.39
C MET A 434 -41.82 6.03 -7.99
N ASP A 435 -43.13 5.78 -7.90
CA ASP A 435 -43.84 5.60 -6.63
C ASP A 435 -43.22 4.44 -5.80
N GLU A 436 -42.83 3.35 -6.48
CA GLU A 436 -42.16 2.23 -5.83
C GLU A 436 -40.78 2.62 -5.30
N LEU A 437 -39.97 3.34 -6.08
CA LEU A 437 -38.66 3.82 -5.64
C LEU A 437 -38.79 4.80 -4.46
N GLU A 438 -39.73 5.74 -4.52
CA GLU A 438 -39.98 6.67 -3.42
C GLU A 438 -40.33 5.95 -2.13
N ARG A 439 -41.28 5.01 -2.19
CA ARG A 439 -41.73 4.20 -1.06
C ARG A 439 -40.60 3.39 -0.42
N LEU A 440 -39.64 2.91 -1.21
CA LEU A 440 -38.53 2.09 -0.71
C LEU A 440 -37.41 2.91 -0.05
N GLY A 441 -37.31 4.21 -0.31
CA GLY A 441 -36.33 5.07 0.35
C GLY A 441 -34.89 4.59 0.17
N GLN A 442 -34.21 4.27 1.26
CA GLN A 442 -32.82 3.75 1.23
C GLN A 442 -32.70 2.35 0.60
N ARG A 443 -33.81 1.62 0.43
CA ARG A 443 -33.82 0.25 -0.12
C ARG A 443 -34.11 0.18 -1.62
N ARG A 444 -34.01 1.31 -2.35
CA ARG A 444 -34.24 1.40 -3.80
C ARG A 444 -33.39 0.45 -4.63
N SER A 445 -32.20 0.09 -4.13
CA SER A 445 -31.31 -0.86 -4.80
C SER A 445 -31.95 -2.21 -5.08
N VAL A 446 -32.91 -2.65 -4.25
CA VAL A 446 -33.68 -3.89 -4.45
C VAL A 446 -34.46 -3.88 -5.78
N VAL A 447 -34.74 -2.71 -6.34
CA VAL A 447 -35.46 -2.56 -7.61
C VAL A 447 -34.50 -2.40 -8.79
N TYR A 448 -33.56 -1.44 -8.71
CA TYR A 448 -32.72 -1.13 -9.87
C TYR A 448 -31.54 -2.10 -10.06
N GLU A 449 -30.99 -2.71 -9.00
CA GLU A 449 -29.85 -3.62 -9.14
C GLU A 449 -30.22 -4.87 -9.96
N PRO A 450 -31.35 -5.57 -9.72
CA PRO A 450 -31.75 -6.69 -10.57
C PRO A 450 -31.92 -6.29 -12.04
N MET A 451 -32.53 -5.12 -12.29
CA MET A 451 -32.74 -4.60 -13.64
C MET A 451 -31.41 -4.41 -14.39
N ILE A 452 -30.38 -3.91 -13.71
CA ILE A 452 -29.06 -3.68 -14.32
C ILE A 452 -28.28 -4.99 -14.40
N ALA A 453 -28.32 -5.83 -13.37
CA ALA A 453 -27.58 -7.08 -13.30
C ALA A 453 -27.97 -8.07 -14.42
N GLU A 454 -29.21 -8.04 -14.92
CA GLU A 454 -29.67 -8.84 -16.06
C GLU A 454 -28.89 -8.60 -17.38
N HIS A 455 -28.14 -7.49 -17.46
CA HIS A 455 -27.32 -7.12 -18.61
C HIS A 455 -25.87 -7.58 -18.51
N PHE A 456 -25.42 -8.03 -17.35
CA PHE A 456 -24.02 -8.32 -17.09
C PHE A 456 -23.83 -9.72 -16.52
N SER A 457 -22.86 -10.46 -17.06
CA SER A 457 -22.45 -11.76 -16.51
C SER A 457 -21.79 -11.64 -15.14
N SER A 458 -21.26 -10.46 -14.81
CA SER A 458 -20.70 -10.14 -13.50
C SER A 458 -21.13 -8.75 -13.04
N TYR A 459 -21.86 -8.69 -11.92
CA TYR A 459 -22.31 -7.46 -11.26
C TYR A 459 -21.92 -7.49 -9.78
N SER A 460 -21.59 -6.34 -9.20
CA SER A 460 -21.20 -6.16 -7.79
C SER A 460 -20.10 -7.14 -7.31
N ARG A 461 -19.08 -7.33 -8.15
CA ARG A 461 -17.90 -8.14 -7.79
C ARG A 461 -16.74 -7.25 -7.38
N GLY A 462 -15.84 -7.79 -6.57
CA GLY A 462 -14.61 -7.09 -6.20
C GLY A 462 -13.60 -7.06 -7.34
N PHE A 463 -12.72 -6.06 -7.33
CA PHE A 463 -11.53 -6.07 -8.19
C PHE A 463 -10.65 -7.28 -7.87
N SER A 464 -9.97 -7.83 -8.88
CA SER A 464 -9.06 -8.96 -8.68
C SER A 464 -7.92 -8.62 -7.72
N ALA A 465 -7.34 -7.41 -7.86
CA ALA A 465 -6.28 -6.92 -6.98
C ALA A 465 -6.76 -6.52 -5.58
N TYR A 466 -8.05 -6.18 -5.42
CA TYR A 466 -8.61 -5.76 -4.13
C TYR A 466 -10.10 -6.14 -3.97
N PRO A 467 -10.40 -7.39 -3.59
CA PRO A 467 -11.77 -7.92 -3.57
C PRO A 467 -12.73 -7.24 -2.59
N LYS A 468 -12.21 -6.43 -1.65
CA LYS A 468 -12.98 -5.69 -0.65
C LYS A 468 -13.70 -4.48 -1.25
N LEU A 469 -13.15 -3.85 -2.29
CA LEU A 469 -13.82 -2.80 -3.03
C LEU A 469 -14.67 -3.45 -4.12
N ARG A 470 -15.99 -3.26 -4.04
CA ARG A 470 -16.97 -3.82 -4.97
C ARG A 470 -17.73 -2.68 -5.66
N PRO A 471 -17.21 -2.16 -6.79
CA PRO A 471 -18.02 -1.35 -7.67
C PRO A 471 -19.16 -2.19 -8.23
N ASP A 472 -20.26 -1.55 -8.58
CA ASP A 472 -21.41 -2.24 -9.15
C ASP A 472 -21.07 -2.89 -10.50
N LEU A 473 -20.23 -2.22 -11.31
CA LEU A 473 -19.72 -2.76 -12.56
C LEU A 473 -18.24 -2.45 -12.77
N ILE A 474 -17.48 -3.47 -13.14
CA ILE A 474 -16.09 -3.37 -13.55
C ILE A 474 -16.04 -3.57 -15.07
N LEU A 475 -15.83 -2.48 -15.80
CA LEU A 475 -15.69 -2.49 -17.26
C LEU A 475 -14.27 -2.82 -17.71
N ALA A 476 -13.29 -2.45 -16.88
CA ALA A 476 -11.89 -2.84 -17.03
C ALA A 476 -11.25 -2.95 -15.64
N GLU A 477 -10.49 -4.02 -15.42
CA GLU A 477 -9.85 -4.32 -14.14
C GLU A 477 -8.89 -3.22 -13.69
N TYR A 478 -8.74 -3.09 -12.36
CA TYR A 478 -7.61 -2.38 -11.80
C TYR A 478 -6.40 -3.31 -11.75
N GLU A 479 -5.38 -2.96 -12.52
CA GLU A 479 -4.08 -3.62 -12.52
C GLU A 479 -3.06 -2.62 -11.97
N PRO A 480 -2.38 -2.94 -10.84
CA PRO A 480 -1.26 -2.12 -10.40
C PRO A 480 -0.24 -2.04 -11.53
N CYS A 481 0.14 -0.82 -11.93
CA CYS A 481 1.27 -0.65 -12.82
C CYS A 481 2.55 -1.21 -12.16
N ALA A 482 3.58 -1.48 -12.95
CA ALA A 482 4.89 -1.89 -12.46
C ALA A 482 5.93 -1.49 -13.49
N ILE A 483 6.99 -0.77 -13.10
CA ILE A 483 8.10 -0.46 -14.00
C ILE A 483 9.23 -1.47 -13.84
N ALA A 484 9.33 -2.09 -12.66
CA ALA A 484 10.34 -3.10 -12.34
C ALA A 484 10.32 -4.30 -13.32
N SER A 485 9.16 -4.62 -13.89
CA SER A 485 8.99 -5.75 -14.82
C SER A 485 9.10 -5.37 -16.31
N THR A 486 9.50 -4.13 -16.62
CA THR A 486 9.52 -3.62 -18.00
C THR A 486 10.92 -3.39 -18.55
N ALA A 487 11.04 -3.07 -19.84
CA ALA A 487 12.30 -2.58 -20.38
C ALA A 487 12.58 -1.16 -19.85
N GLY A 488 13.80 -0.89 -19.41
CA GLY A 488 14.20 0.39 -18.80
C GLY A 488 14.21 1.63 -19.70
N THR A 489 13.50 1.62 -20.83
CA THR A 489 13.40 2.78 -21.74
C THR A 489 12.20 3.63 -21.36
N SER A 490 12.31 4.95 -21.49
CA SER A 490 11.21 5.89 -21.17
C SER A 490 9.87 5.52 -21.84
N ASP A 491 9.88 5.02 -23.08
CA ASP A 491 8.66 4.61 -23.78
C ASP A 491 8.02 3.36 -23.17
N ALA A 492 8.83 2.37 -22.79
CA ALA A 492 8.35 1.17 -22.13
C ALA A 492 7.80 1.51 -20.74
N ILE A 493 8.50 2.34 -19.97
CA ILE A 493 8.03 2.85 -18.68
C ILE A 493 6.72 3.62 -18.83
N THR A 494 6.60 4.48 -19.84
CA THR A 494 5.36 5.25 -20.08
C THR A 494 4.18 4.34 -20.41
N ARG A 495 4.41 3.22 -21.12
CA ARG A 495 3.37 2.20 -21.34
C ARG A 495 3.05 1.44 -20.05
N ALA A 496 4.06 1.14 -19.24
CA ALA A 496 3.94 0.40 -17.99
C ALA A 496 3.06 1.12 -16.97
N ILE A 497 3.17 2.45 -16.91
CA ILE A 497 2.40 3.29 -15.98
C ILE A 497 1.02 3.70 -16.54
N SER A 498 0.60 3.18 -17.69
CA SER A 498 -0.70 3.51 -18.29
C SER A 498 -1.85 2.87 -17.50
N ARG A 499 -2.76 3.70 -16.99
CA ARG A 499 -3.93 3.21 -16.25
C ARG A 499 -5.10 2.97 -17.19
N LYS A 500 -5.83 1.89 -16.91
CA LYS A 500 -6.89 1.37 -17.79
C LYS A 500 -8.16 0.99 -17.05
N SER A 501 -8.19 1.06 -15.71
CA SER A 501 -9.34 0.63 -14.94
C SER A 501 -10.56 1.50 -15.23
N ARG A 502 -11.72 0.86 -15.31
CA ARG A 502 -13.00 1.53 -15.54
C ARG A 502 -14.04 0.89 -14.63
N SER A 503 -14.55 1.68 -13.70
CA SER A 503 -15.56 1.25 -12.74
C SER A 503 -16.77 2.16 -12.76
N VAL A 504 -17.93 1.56 -12.49
CA VAL A 504 -19.22 2.25 -12.46
C VAL A 504 -19.92 1.96 -11.14
N GLU A 505 -20.49 3.00 -10.57
CA GLU A 505 -21.26 3.02 -9.34
C GLU A 505 -22.67 3.53 -9.65
N PHE A 506 -23.70 2.72 -9.41
CA PHE A 506 -25.09 3.06 -9.62
C PHE A 506 -25.75 3.45 -8.31
N THR A 507 -26.55 4.52 -8.34
CA THR A 507 -27.27 4.96 -7.15
C THR A 507 -28.56 5.69 -7.50
N SER A 508 -29.50 5.76 -6.56
CA SER A 508 -30.78 6.46 -6.74
C SER A 508 -31.11 7.32 -5.51
N PHE A 509 -30.68 8.59 -5.59
CA PHE A 509 -30.99 9.62 -4.59
C PHE A 509 -32.05 10.57 -5.15
N MET A 510 -33.30 10.41 -4.73
CA MET A 510 -34.44 11.14 -5.30
C MET A 510 -34.94 12.32 -4.43
N GLY A 511 -34.26 12.65 -3.32
CA GLY A 511 -34.65 13.79 -2.48
C GLY A 511 -34.13 15.12 -3.03
N ASP A 512 -34.75 16.22 -2.62
CA ASP A 512 -34.33 17.59 -2.95
C ASP A 512 -32.81 17.75 -2.79
N GLY A 513 -32.14 18.23 -3.84
CA GLY A 513 -30.69 18.43 -3.86
C GLY A 513 -29.87 17.15 -3.68
N LEU A 514 -30.42 15.98 -4.04
CA LEU A 514 -29.79 14.66 -3.95
C LEU A 514 -29.28 14.33 -2.54
N GLY A 515 -30.08 14.66 -1.52
CA GLY A 515 -29.72 14.46 -0.12
C GLY A 515 -29.14 13.06 0.19
N GLY A 516 -27.92 13.02 0.72
CA GLY A 516 -27.19 11.78 1.04
C GLY A 516 -26.14 11.35 0.00
N LEU A 517 -26.21 11.85 -1.23
CA LEU A 517 -25.24 11.51 -2.29
C LEU A 517 -23.80 11.90 -1.91
N GLU A 518 -23.62 13.05 -1.28
CA GLU A 518 -22.29 13.49 -0.82
C GLU A 518 -21.69 12.52 0.19
N GLY A 519 -22.49 12.04 1.16
CA GLY A 519 -22.04 11.04 2.13
C GLY A 519 -21.66 9.72 1.45
N TYR A 520 -22.43 9.30 0.46
CA TYR A 520 -22.13 8.14 -0.38
C TYR A 520 -20.80 8.30 -1.14
N LEU A 521 -20.59 9.44 -1.80
CA LEU A 521 -19.36 9.71 -2.55
C LEU A 521 -18.13 9.81 -1.63
N ARG A 522 -18.25 10.45 -0.46
CA ARG A 522 -17.19 10.46 0.56
C ARG A 522 -16.82 9.05 1.00
N HIS A 523 -17.81 8.18 1.21
CA HIS A 523 -17.57 6.78 1.55
C HIS A 523 -16.84 6.04 0.41
N LYS A 524 -17.26 6.23 -0.84
CA LYS A 524 -16.61 5.63 -2.01
C LYS A 524 -15.17 6.13 -2.18
N ILE A 525 -14.92 7.42 -2.05
CA ILE A 525 -13.56 8.01 -2.06
C ILE A 525 -12.66 7.29 -1.05
N SER A 526 -13.11 7.12 0.20
CA SER A 526 -12.34 6.41 1.21
C SER A 526 -12.03 4.95 0.81
N LYS A 527 -12.99 4.25 0.18
CA LYS A 527 -12.79 2.86 -0.26
C LYS A 527 -11.84 2.71 -1.45
N TYR A 528 -11.89 3.63 -2.40
CA TYR A 528 -10.92 3.68 -3.49
C TYR A 528 -9.52 4.07 -2.99
N ALA A 529 -9.42 4.99 -2.03
CA ALA A 529 -8.15 5.31 -1.38
C ALA A 529 -7.58 4.10 -0.62
N GLU A 530 -8.40 3.38 0.16
CA GLU A 530 -8.00 2.14 0.83
C GLU A 530 -7.43 1.10 -0.16
N MET A 531 -8.03 0.97 -1.35
CA MET A 531 -7.46 0.13 -2.42
C MET A 531 -6.08 0.64 -2.81
N LEU A 532 -5.94 1.91 -3.22
CA LEU A 532 -4.68 2.50 -3.69
C LEU A 532 -3.55 2.45 -2.65
N GLU A 533 -3.86 2.49 -1.37
CA GLU A 533 -2.90 2.38 -0.25
C GLU A 533 -2.43 0.93 0.00
N SER A 534 -3.13 -0.06 -0.56
CA SER A 534 -2.96 -1.46 -0.22
C SER A 534 -2.43 -2.32 -1.36
N VAL A 535 -2.87 -2.01 -2.58
CA VAL A 535 -2.40 -2.68 -3.80
C VAL A 535 -1.10 -2.09 -4.20
#